data_AF-A0A816EU32-F1
#
_entry.id   AF-A0A816EU32-F1
#
_cell.length_a   1.000
_cell.length_b   1.000
_cell.length_c   1.000
_cell.angle_alpha   90.00
_cell.angle_beta   90.00
_cell.angle_gamma   90.00
#
_symmetry.space_group_name_H-M   'P 1'
#
loop_
_entity.id
_entity.type
_entity.pdbx_description
1 polymer ?
#
loop_
_entity_poly.entity_id
_entity_poly.type
_entity_poly.pdbx_seq_one_letter_code
_entity_poly.pdbx_strand_id
1 'polypeptide(L)'
;MQNKLIWWTLNALIIQTYTLLNITLPKQDILHKSSGLIMNYVSEYKPADNIISITVSIPMFDDTCYLIPIKAMKKIPQCVAKINSNKRKEERKARRSIIHKRHKQQRQRRFLTALIPIAMGVVSTALSAINLVQDANLQQQVRTTIDTINILRDNMDVHASQIFQLTAGQIRSTEELYHTQMALNNTIKIVNEHSDMIRENRIAINTLAETIKALQKKLSTFIHNVETHFIHDSIEDILANKLNLRFMHHQDLPRVIDIIMQETNINLDKDNDDIPLFELASRLLIQQRVEFMPTPNTQRNDQDKMGNLIFISFFAATDKNQHQFSTFKLIPMPFNHENRRVKLAQLPSMVSISTKKMEIIQWTKEETTACRFELTSSCRETPPIRKNWQESCLFEILTDSKLTNCRIEEETEPIFVQKIGNKWAISTQNQTRCHRVMQKDQNQHIITTNNELTLPPIVLLATDNSTSLSCDHFFLPRPTSNNNKQIAIIEEQTITDEESYLIDLNHHIKNTTKWEKIPYVASNIQSMFEHLMKTPQSNGIKHIQTTWYEPLMPGVVVGVLVAIVSISIVCGYLMWITKMKKLTELINMPAT
;
A
#
# COMPACT_ATOMS: atom_id res chain seq x y z
N MET A 1 -45.44 -38.72 0.86
CA MET A 1 -44.64 -38.52 2.09
C MET A 1 -43.14 -38.43 1.82
N GLN A 2 -42.55 -39.22 0.92
CA GLN A 2 -41.09 -39.21 0.63
C GLN A 2 -40.52 -37.85 0.16
N ASN A 3 -41.24 -37.08 -0.67
CA ASN A 3 -40.75 -35.76 -1.11
C ASN A 3 -40.69 -34.71 0.00
N LYS A 4 -41.51 -34.85 1.06
CA LYS A 4 -41.37 -33.96 2.23
C LYS A 4 -40.11 -34.32 3.02
N LEU A 5 -39.82 -35.61 3.22
CA LEU A 5 -38.62 -36.02 3.97
C LEU A 5 -37.32 -35.53 3.29
N ILE A 6 -37.24 -35.61 1.97
CA ILE A 6 -36.08 -35.11 1.20
C ILE A 6 -35.95 -33.58 1.31
N TRP A 7 -37.07 -32.85 1.29
CA TRP A 7 -37.06 -31.39 1.42
C TRP A 7 -36.65 -30.94 2.85
N TRP A 8 -37.04 -31.70 3.87
CA TRP A 8 -36.63 -31.44 5.26
C TRP A 8 -35.16 -31.82 5.51
N THR A 9 -34.65 -32.90 4.92
CA THR A 9 -33.22 -33.26 5.04
C THR A 9 -32.33 -32.32 4.25
N LEU A 10 -32.74 -31.87 3.05
CA LEU A 10 -31.99 -30.85 2.30
C LEU A 10 -31.97 -29.51 3.05
N ASN A 11 -33.11 -29.06 3.58
CA ASN A 11 -33.15 -27.82 4.36
C ASN A 11 -32.41 -27.96 5.70
N ALA A 12 -32.42 -29.13 6.36
CA ALA A 12 -31.60 -29.34 7.56
C ALA A 12 -30.10 -29.31 7.24
N LEU A 13 -29.66 -29.87 6.10
CA LEU A 13 -28.26 -29.78 5.65
C LEU A 13 -27.87 -28.35 5.26
N ILE A 14 -28.78 -27.61 4.62
CA ILE A 14 -28.57 -26.21 4.27
C ILE A 14 -28.57 -25.32 5.52
N ILE A 15 -29.44 -25.57 6.50
CA ILE A 15 -29.49 -24.80 7.75
C ILE A 15 -28.28 -25.11 8.65
N GLN A 16 -27.74 -26.33 8.65
CA GLN A 16 -26.48 -26.65 9.34
C GLN A 16 -25.25 -25.98 8.72
N THR A 17 -25.25 -25.76 7.40
CA THR A 17 -24.12 -25.10 6.71
C THR A 17 -24.10 -23.57 6.89
N TYR A 18 -25.16 -22.96 7.42
CA TYR A 18 -25.22 -21.53 7.78
C TYR A 18 -25.23 -21.28 9.29
N THR A 19 -24.64 -22.17 10.10
CA THR A 19 -24.12 -21.71 11.39
C THR A 19 -22.98 -20.73 11.08
N LEU A 20 -23.34 -19.46 10.90
CA LEU A 20 -22.42 -18.34 10.78
C LEU A 20 -21.43 -18.47 11.94
N LEU A 21 -20.22 -18.93 11.64
CA LEU A 21 -19.12 -18.94 12.60
C LEU A 21 -18.91 -17.48 13.01
N ASN A 22 -19.48 -17.13 14.16
CA ASN A 22 -19.41 -15.81 14.72
C ASN A 22 -18.07 -15.68 15.47
N ILE A 23 -16.97 -15.89 14.75
CA ILE A 23 -15.62 -15.71 15.30
C ILE A 23 -15.41 -14.21 15.40
N THR A 24 -15.24 -13.72 16.63
CA THR A 24 -14.76 -12.36 16.88
C THR A 24 -13.27 -12.46 17.15
N LEU A 25 -12.46 -11.85 16.27
CA LEU A 25 -11.01 -11.82 16.48
C LEU A 25 -10.69 -10.77 17.54
N PRO A 26 -9.91 -11.10 18.58
CA PRO A 26 -9.49 -10.13 19.57
C PRO A 26 -8.50 -9.13 18.95
N LYS A 27 -8.47 -7.91 19.48
CA LYS A 27 -7.54 -6.84 19.09
C LYS A 27 -6.19 -6.99 19.81
N GLN A 28 -5.61 -8.18 19.71
CA GLN A 28 -4.33 -8.54 20.32
C GLN A 28 -3.62 -9.59 19.46
N ASP A 29 -2.38 -9.94 19.83
CA ASP A 29 -1.61 -10.95 19.11
C ASP A 29 -2.27 -12.32 19.24
N ILE A 30 -2.38 -13.05 18.13
CA ILE A 30 -3.02 -14.37 18.07
C ILE A 30 -2.00 -15.40 17.59
N LEU A 31 -2.02 -16.58 18.20
CA LEU A 31 -1.27 -17.76 17.76
C LEU A 31 -2.23 -18.90 17.44
N HIS A 32 -2.04 -19.54 16.29
CA HIS A 32 -2.65 -20.84 16.02
C HIS A 32 -1.67 -21.99 16.27
N LYS A 33 -1.92 -22.78 17.33
CA LYS A 33 -1.01 -23.85 17.79
C LYS A 33 -0.70 -24.88 16.70
N SER A 34 -1.71 -25.29 15.93
CA SER A 34 -1.58 -26.40 14.97
C SER A 34 -0.82 -26.02 13.69
N SER A 35 -0.88 -24.75 13.26
CA SER A 35 -0.19 -24.30 12.04
C SER A 35 1.11 -23.56 12.31
N GLY A 36 1.35 -23.12 13.56
CA GLY A 36 2.47 -22.24 13.90
C GLY A 36 2.35 -20.83 13.31
N LEU A 37 1.15 -20.41 12.87
CA LEU A 37 0.93 -19.05 12.40
C LEU A 37 0.74 -18.10 13.58
N ILE A 38 1.52 -17.02 13.57
CA ILE A 38 1.34 -15.88 14.46
C ILE A 38 0.69 -14.74 13.67
N MET A 39 -0.33 -14.13 14.25
CA MET A 39 -1.00 -12.94 13.75
C MET A 39 -0.79 -11.81 14.75
N ASN A 40 0.20 -10.95 14.49
CA ASN A 40 0.50 -9.82 15.36
C ASN A 40 -0.48 -8.68 15.04
N TYR A 41 -1.24 -8.23 16.04
CA TYR A 41 -2.23 -7.17 15.85
C TYR A 41 -1.54 -5.81 15.73
N VAL A 42 -1.81 -5.12 14.62
CA VAL A 42 -1.19 -3.84 14.31
C VAL A 42 -2.12 -2.69 14.68
N SER A 43 -3.30 -2.65 14.06
CA SER A 43 -4.25 -1.53 14.22
C SER A 43 -5.62 -1.83 13.61
N GLU A 44 -6.55 -0.89 13.76
CA GLU A 44 -7.77 -0.85 12.96
C GLU A 44 -7.53 -0.13 11.63
N TYR A 45 -8.03 -0.72 10.55
CA TYR A 45 -7.91 -0.18 9.20
C TYR A 45 -9.27 0.17 8.60
N LYS A 46 -9.34 1.33 7.94
CA LYS A 46 -10.48 1.80 7.15
C LYS A 46 -10.00 2.00 5.70
N PRO A 47 -10.56 1.27 4.72
CA PRO A 47 -10.26 1.51 3.31
C PRO A 47 -10.60 2.94 2.90
N ALA A 48 -9.67 3.62 2.23
CA ALA A 48 -9.96 4.91 1.61
C ALA A 48 -10.75 4.70 0.33
N ASP A 49 -12.01 5.13 0.32
CA ASP A 49 -12.96 4.99 -0.78
C ASP A 49 -13.55 6.32 -1.26
N ASN A 50 -13.09 7.41 -0.66
CA ASN A 50 -13.46 8.77 -1.01
C ASN A 50 -12.22 9.62 -1.28
N ILE A 51 -12.43 10.75 -1.95
CA ILE A 51 -11.39 11.72 -2.26
C ILE A 51 -11.85 13.09 -1.81
N ILE A 52 -11.01 13.76 -1.04
CA ILE A 52 -11.19 15.18 -0.73
C ILE A 52 -10.21 16.01 -1.55
N SER A 53 -10.60 17.22 -1.94
CA SER A 53 -9.72 18.16 -2.61
C SER A 53 -9.46 19.36 -1.71
N ILE A 54 -8.19 19.67 -1.48
CA ILE A 54 -7.77 20.92 -0.83
C ILE A 54 -7.10 21.81 -1.87
N THR A 55 -7.53 23.06 -1.89
CA THR A 55 -7.09 24.03 -2.87
C THR A 55 -6.32 25.16 -2.19
N VAL A 56 -5.10 25.41 -2.67
CA VAL A 56 -4.28 26.56 -2.24
C VAL A 56 -4.18 27.53 -3.42
N SER A 57 -4.53 28.79 -3.18
CA SER A 57 -4.53 29.85 -4.18
C SER A 57 -3.43 30.86 -3.85
N ILE A 58 -2.47 31.02 -4.76
CA ILE A 58 -1.39 32.00 -4.66
C ILE A 58 -1.65 33.11 -5.67
N PRO A 59 -1.83 34.37 -5.24
CA PRO A 59 -2.00 35.48 -6.17
C PRO A 59 -0.72 35.68 -6.98
N MET A 60 -0.87 35.78 -8.30
CA MET A 60 0.23 35.99 -9.23
C MET A 60 0.27 37.43 -9.70
N PHE A 61 1.47 37.99 -9.73
CA PHE A 61 1.75 39.33 -10.17
C PHE A 61 2.73 39.30 -11.34
N ASP A 62 2.80 40.40 -12.08
CA ASP A 62 3.63 40.52 -13.28
C ASP A 62 5.11 40.20 -13.03
N ASP A 63 5.59 40.47 -11.83
CA ASP A 63 6.94 40.16 -11.37
C ASP A 63 7.09 38.72 -10.87
N THR A 64 6.03 37.98 -10.55
CA THR A 64 6.10 36.59 -10.06
C THR A 64 6.23 35.54 -11.17
N CYS A 65 6.19 35.95 -12.44
CA CYS A 65 6.32 35.04 -13.57
C CYS A 65 7.57 34.15 -13.54
N TYR A 66 8.68 34.59 -12.94
CA TYR A 66 9.91 33.79 -12.86
C TYR A 66 9.80 32.59 -11.90
N LEU A 67 8.78 32.54 -11.05
CA LEU A 67 8.48 31.40 -10.16
C LEU A 67 7.98 30.16 -10.90
N ILE A 68 7.50 30.34 -12.13
CA ILE A 68 6.79 29.30 -12.85
C ILE A 68 7.77 28.58 -13.77
N PRO A 69 7.90 27.25 -13.72
CA PRO A 69 8.70 26.51 -14.68
C PRO A 69 8.29 26.84 -16.11
N ILE A 70 9.26 26.95 -17.03
CA ILE A 70 9.03 27.33 -18.43
C ILE A 70 7.95 26.47 -19.11
N LYS A 71 7.84 25.18 -18.72
CA LYS A 71 6.82 24.26 -19.19
C LYS A 71 5.40 24.70 -18.81
N ALA A 72 5.19 25.19 -17.58
CA ALA A 72 3.92 25.73 -17.10
C ALA A 72 3.66 27.16 -17.57
N MET A 73 4.69 27.98 -17.78
CA MET A 73 4.54 29.36 -18.29
C MET A 73 3.76 29.42 -19.60
N LYS A 74 3.86 28.40 -20.45
CA LYS A 74 3.10 28.34 -21.72
C LYS A 74 1.58 28.38 -21.53
N LYS A 75 1.09 27.99 -20.36
CA LYS A 75 -0.33 28.04 -19.99
C LYS A 75 -0.75 29.41 -19.42
N ILE A 76 0.18 30.36 -19.27
CA ILE A 76 -0.03 31.68 -18.68
C ILE A 76 0.40 32.74 -19.71
N PRO A 77 -0.51 33.19 -20.60
CA PRO A 77 -0.19 34.01 -21.77
C PRO A 77 0.57 35.30 -21.45
N GLN A 78 0.27 35.91 -20.31
CA GLN A 78 0.86 37.17 -19.87
C GLN A 78 2.36 37.03 -19.52
N CYS A 79 2.79 35.90 -18.92
CA CYS A 79 4.21 35.63 -18.68
C CYS A 79 5.00 35.42 -19.98
N VAL A 80 4.39 34.78 -20.99
CA VAL A 80 5.00 34.57 -22.31
C VAL A 80 5.18 35.89 -23.06
N ALA A 81 4.19 36.78 -22.99
CA ALA A 81 4.26 38.10 -23.63
C ALA A 81 5.42 38.94 -23.10
N LYS A 82 5.67 38.90 -21.78
CA LYS A 82 6.77 39.62 -21.12
C LYS A 82 8.14 39.10 -21.55
N ILE A 83 8.35 37.77 -21.57
CA ILE A 83 9.62 37.16 -22.04
C ILE A 83 9.90 37.55 -23.49
N ASN A 84 8.90 37.49 -24.36
CA ASN A 84 9.05 37.87 -25.77
C ASN A 84 9.33 39.37 -25.93
N SER A 85 8.71 40.22 -25.12
CA SER A 85 8.98 41.67 -25.14
C SER A 85 10.38 42.02 -24.62
N ASN A 86 10.85 41.33 -23.58
CA ASN A 86 12.19 41.50 -23.02
C ASN A 86 13.26 40.98 -23.98
N LYS A 87 13.08 39.77 -24.56
CA LYS A 87 13.94 39.26 -25.63
C LYS A 87 13.99 40.20 -26.83
N ARG A 88 12.85 40.76 -27.27
CA ARG A 88 12.83 41.77 -28.34
C ARG A 88 13.54 43.07 -27.95
N LYS A 89 13.45 43.52 -26.69
CA LYS A 89 14.17 44.70 -26.19
C LYS A 89 15.68 44.44 -26.10
N GLU A 90 16.09 43.27 -25.63
CA GLU A 90 17.49 42.85 -25.59
C GLU A 90 18.07 42.63 -26.99
N GLU A 91 17.35 41.98 -27.90
CA GLU A 91 17.75 41.88 -29.31
C GLU A 91 17.85 43.26 -29.97
N ARG A 92 16.98 44.22 -29.64
CA ARG A 92 17.08 45.60 -30.12
C ARG A 92 18.28 46.33 -29.52
N LYS A 93 18.62 46.12 -28.24
CA LYS A 93 19.82 46.68 -27.60
C LYS A 93 21.11 46.03 -28.15
N ALA A 94 21.12 44.71 -28.31
CA ALA A 94 22.18 43.95 -28.94
C ALA A 94 22.37 44.39 -30.40
N ARG A 95 21.30 44.53 -31.19
CA ARG A 95 21.37 45.07 -32.55
C ARG A 95 21.89 46.51 -32.59
N ARG A 96 21.53 47.38 -31.65
CA ARG A 96 22.11 48.74 -31.55
C ARG A 96 23.60 48.72 -31.19
N SER A 97 24.03 47.82 -30.30
CA SER A 97 25.46 47.63 -30.00
C SER A 97 26.25 46.98 -31.14
N ILE A 98 25.59 46.14 -31.95
CA ILE A 98 26.17 45.47 -33.11
C ILE A 98 26.21 46.42 -34.32
N ILE A 99 25.26 47.35 -34.49
CA ILE A 99 25.33 48.38 -35.55
C ILE A 99 26.52 49.33 -35.34
N HIS A 100 26.97 49.55 -34.10
CA HIS A 100 28.21 50.30 -33.83
C HIS A 100 29.50 49.48 -34.00
N LYS A 101 29.42 48.14 -34.06
CA LYS A 101 30.58 47.25 -34.32
C LYS A 101 30.57 46.57 -35.70
N ARG A 102 29.50 46.74 -36.50
CA ARG A 102 29.33 46.17 -37.85
C ARG A 102 29.93 47.01 -38.98
N HIS A 103 30.97 47.78 -38.69
CA HIS A 103 31.93 48.21 -39.71
C HIS A 103 33.22 47.38 -39.74
N LYS A 104 33.39 46.36 -38.87
CA LYS A 104 34.70 45.68 -38.77
C LYS A 104 34.75 44.15 -38.72
N GLN A 105 33.66 43.40 -38.95
CA GLN A 105 33.83 41.93 -39.02
C GLN A 105 32.74 41.23 -39.83
N GLN A 106 33.05 41.11 -41.11
CA GLN A 106 32.44 40.20 -42.06
C GLN A 106 33.24 38.89 -42.03
N ARG A 107 32.65 37.79 -41.54
CA ARG A 107 32.70 36.41 -42.10
C ARG A 107 32.35 35.32 -41.08
N GLN A 108 31.46 34.40 -41.54
CA GLN A 108 31.27 32.98 -41.16
C GLN A 108 30.97 32.67 -39.67
N ARG A 109 30.02 31.80 -39.28
CA ARG A 109 29.72 30.41 -39.68
C ARG A 109 28.28 29.99 -39.28
N ARG A 110 27.82 28.88 -39.90
CA ARG A 110 26.61 28.06 -39.64
C ARG A 110 26.65 27.33 -38.27
N PHE A 111 25.51 26.68 -37.92
CA PHE A 111 25.18 25.63 -36.90
C PHE A 111 24.15 26.14 -35.87
N LEU A 112 22.99 25.52 -35.55
CA LEU A 112 22.53 24.12 -35.36
C LEU A 112 21.01 24.03 -35.69
N THR A 113 20.51 23.05 -36.45
CA THR A 113 19.91 21.75 -36.06
C THR A 113 18.81 21.74 -34.96
N ALA A 114 17.63 21.29 -35.40
CA ALA A 114 16.75 20.29 -34.80
C ALA A 114 16.24 20.48 -33.35
N LEU A 115 14.93 20.72 -33.23
CA LEU A 115 14.14 20.43 -32.04
C LEU A 115 13.18 19.28 -32.40
N ILE A 116 13.52 18.07 -31.96
CA ILE A 116 12.63 16.92 -31.88
C ILE A 116 11.98 16.97 -30.50
N PRO A 117 10.65 16.90 -30.35
CA PRO A 117 10.03 16.68 -29.06
C PRO A 117 10.23 15.20 -28.66
N ILE A 118 10.97 14.99 -27.57
CA ILE A 118 11.08 13.68 -26.92
C ILE A 118 9.75 13.39 -26.23
N ALA A 119 9.02 12.43 -26.79
CA ALA A 119 8.03 11.64 -26.08
C ALA A 119 8.77 10.63 -25.20
N MET A 120 8.76 10.81 -23.87
CA MET A 120 9.11 9.76 -22.90
C MET A 120 8.29 9.97 -21.63
N GLY A 121 7.53 8.95 -21.27
CA GLY A 121 6.68 8.89 -20.09
C GLY A 121 5.91 7.58 -20.05
N VAL A 122 6.63 6.46 -20.00
CA VAL A 122 6.10 5.13 -19.68
C VAL A 122 6.84 4.63 -18.44
N VAL A 123 6.16 3.77 -17.66
CA VAL A 123 6.69 2.91 -16.59
C VAL A 123 6.64 3.49 -15.17
N SER A 124 5.45 3.84 -14.69
CA SER A 124 5.11 3.67 -13.25
C SER A 124 3.74 2.99 -13.02
N THR A 125 3.02 2.63 -14.09
CA THR A 125 1.67 2.06 -14.04
C THR A 125 1.63 0.52 -14.18
N ALA A 126 2.78 -0.15 -14.28
CA ALA A 126 2.81 -1.61 -14.46
C ALA A 126 2.53 -2.40 -13.17
N LEU A 127 2.63 -1.79 -11.98
CA LEU A 127 2.31 -2.44 -10.71
C LEU A 127 0.83 -2.27 -10.28
N SER A 128 0.02 -1.47 -10.98
CA SER A 128 -1.38 -1.20 -10.61
C SER A 128 -2.42 -1.95 -11.46
N ALA A 129 -2.02 -2.88 -12.32
CA ALA A 129 -2.95 -3.56 -13.24
C ALA A 129 -4.01 -4.44 -12.53
N ILE A 130 -3.81 -4.80 -11.25
CA ILE A 130 -4.72 -5.68 -10.49
C ILE A 130 -5.79 -4.86 -9.73
N ASN A 131 -5.67 -3.54 -9.66
CA ASN A 131 -6.59 -2.66 -8.93
C ASN A 131 -7.51 -1.81 -9.81
N LEU A 132 -7.73 -2.24 -11.07
CA LEU A 132 -8.46 -1.49 -12.10
C LEU A 132 -9.85 -0.98 -11.66
N VAL A 133 -10.58 -1.69 -10.80
CA VAL A 133 -11.95 -1.28 -10.41
C VAL A 133 -11.93 -0.18 -9.34
N GLN A 134 -11.08 -0.30 -8.32
CA GLN A 134 -10.94 0.74 -7.29
C GLN A 134 -10.19 1.97 -7.83
N ASP A 135 -9.15 1.76 -8.65
CA ASP A 135 -8.45 2.86 -9.33
C ASP A 135 -9.37 3.53 -10.36
N ALA A 136 -10.20 2.80 -11.12
CA ALA A 136 -11.20 3.42 -11.99
C ALA A 136 -12.27 4.18 -11.21
N ASN A 137 -12.71 3.68 -10.06
CA ASN A 137 -13.68 4.38 -9.22
C ASN A 137 -13.09 5.65 -8.61
N LEU A 138 -11.85 5.59 -8.11
CA LEU A 138 -11.12 6.76 -7.62
C LEU A 138 -10.85 7.76 -8.75
N GLN A 139 -10.43 7.30 -9.93
CA GLN A 139 -10.24 8.16 -11.10
C GLN A 139 -11.56 8.77 -11.59
N GLN A 140 -12.67 8.04 -11.52
CA GLN A 140 -13.99 8.55 -11.84
C GLN A 140 -14.41 9.63 -10.84
N GLN A 141 -14.20 9.40 -9.54
CA GLN A 141 -14.43 10.42 -8.51
C GLN A 141 -13.57 11.66 -8.77
N VAL A 142 -12.27 11.50 -9.02
CA VAL A 142 -11.38 12.61 -9.41
C VAL A 142 -11.95 13.36 -10.60
N ARG A 143 -12.41 12.67 -11.66
CA ARG A 143 -13.04 13.31 -12.83
C ARG A 143 -14.30 14.06 -12.45
N THR A 144 -15.19 13.49 -11.65
CA THR A 144 -16.41 14.18 -11.20
C THR A 144 -16.10 15.39 -10.33
N THR A 145 -15.07 15.34 -9.48
CA THR A 145 -14.59 16.48 -8.69
C THR A 145 -14.00 17.55 -9.60
N ILE A 146 -13.24 17.16 -10.63
CA ILE A 146 -12.73 18.09 -11.65
C ILE A 146 -13.88 18.75 -12.41
N ASP A 147 -14.90 17.99 -12.79
CA ASP A 147 -16.05 18.53 -13.51
C ASP A 147 -16.86 19.48 -12.61
N THR A 148 -17.01 19.17 -11.32
CA THR A 148 -17.61 20.11 -10.36
C THR A 148 -16.74 21.33 -10.10
N ILE A 149 -15.41 21.21 -10.11
CA ILE A 149 -14.49 22.36 -10.04
C ILE A 149 -14.59 23.21 -11.31
N ASN A 150 -14.76 22.60 -12.49
CA ASN A 150 -14.97 23.33 -13.74
C ASN A 150 -16.32 24.07 -13.73
N ILE A 151 -17.38 23.45 -13.21
CA ILE A 151 -18.68 24.09 -13.01
C ILE A 151 -18.58 25.21 -11.96
N LEU A 152 -17.82 24.99 -10.88
CA LEU A 152 -17.54 26.02 -9.87
C LEU A 152 -16.75 27.18 -10.50
N ARG A 153 -15.80 26.91 -11.39
CA ARG A 153 -15.06 27.92 -12.16
C ARG A 153 -16.00 28.75 -13.02
N ASP A 154 -16.90 28.12 -13.76
CA ASP A 154 -17.87 28.80 -14.60
C ASP A 154 -18.89 29.61 -13.76
N ASN A 155 -19.21 29.17 -12.54
CA ASN A 155 -20.07 29.89 -11.60
C ASN A 155 -19.33 30.93 -10.73
N MET A 156 -18.03 30.79 -10.50
CA MET A 156 -17.20 31.77 -9.79
C MET A 156 -16.97 33.03 -10.63
N ASP A 157 -17.04 32.95 -11.96
CA ASP A 157 -17.15 34.13 -12.83
C ASP A 157 -18.41 34.98 -12.51
N VAL A 158 -19.44 34.39 -11.90
CA VAL A 158 -20.67 35.07 -11.47
C VAL A 158 -20.62 35.51 -9.98
N HIS A 159 -19.83 34.83 -9.14
CA HIS A 159 -19.78 35.05 -7.67
C HIS A 159 -18.42 35.51 -7.10
N ALA A 160 -17.46 35.90 -7.94
CA ALA A 160 -16.13 36.39 -7.52
C ALA A 160 -16.16 37.58 -6.52
N SER A 161 -17.30 38.24 -6.34
CA SER A 161 -17.51 39.31 -5.36
C SER A 161 -17.76 38.84 -3.93
N GLN A 162 -18.01 37.55 -3.66
CA GLN A 162 -18.40 37.05 -2.34
C GLN A 162 -17.33 36.21 -1.60
N ILE A 163 -16.16 35.95 -2.18
CA ILE A 163 -15.07 35.17 -1.55
C ILE A 163 -13.95 36.06 -0.95
N PHE A 164 -14.16 37.36 -0.81
CA PHE A 164 -13.18 38.27 -0.18
C PHE A 164 -13.79 39.20 0.87
N GLN A 165 -14.22 38.67 2.02
CA GLN A 165 -14.34 39.47 3.26
C GLN A 165 -14.12 38.60 4.52
N LEU A 166 -12.86 38.31 4.84
CA LEU A 166 -12.43 38.01 6.21
C LEU A 166 -10.98 38.47 6.39
N THR A 167 -10.78 39.77 6.68
CA THR A 167 -9.87 40.32 7.70
C THR A 167 -9.63 41.81 7.48
N ALA A 168 -10.34 42.65 8.25
CA ALA A 168 -9.95 44.02 8.52
C ALA A 168 -10.01 44.24 10.04
N GLY A 169 -8.86 44.08 10.68
CA GLY A 169 -8.65 44.40 12.10
C GLY A 169 -7.53 45.44 12.21
N GLN A 170 -7.88 46.64 12.66
CA GLN A 170 -6.99 47.79 12.89
C GLN A 170 -6.09 47.59 14.12
N ILE A 171 -4.91 48.25 14.13
CA ILE A 171 -4.33 48.81 15.36
C ILE A 171 -3.90 50.26 15.11
N ARG A 172 -4.31 51.10 16.05
CA ARG A 172 -4.17 52.56 16.21
C ARG A 172 -3.04 52.80 17.22
N SER A 173 -2.13 53.75 16.95
CA SER A 173 -1.33 54.41 17.99
C SER A 173 -0.73 55.73 17.48
N THR A 174 -1.39 56.84 17.81
CA THR A 174 -0.89 58.21 17.66
C THR A 174 -1.55 59.09 18.71
N GLU A 175 -1.14 58.98 19.97
CA GLU A 175 -1.48 59.97 21.01
C GLU A 175 -0.66 59.75 22.29
N GLU A 176 0.63 60.09 22.28
CA GLU A 176 1.38 60.26 23.54
C GLU A 176 2.71 61.03 23.35
N LEU A 177 2.68 62.18 22.67
CA LEU A 177 3.85 63.08 22.57
C LEU A 177 3.44 64.55 22.71
N TYR A 178 2.85 64.90 23.86
CA TYR A 178 2.57 66.31 24.21
C TYR A 178 3.25 66.76 25.51
N HIS A 179 3.74 65.84 26.36
CA HIS A 179 4.36 66.18 27.64
C HIS A 179 5.90 66.28 27.65
N THR A 180 6.57 66.10 26.51
CA THR A 180 8.03 66.23 26.39
C THR A 180 8.53 67.64 26.04
N GLN A 181 7.61 68.61 25.87
CA GLN A 181 7.97 69.94 25.35
C GLN A 181 8.37 70.95 26.45
N MET A 182 8.04 70.68 27.73
CA MET A 182 8.37 71.59 28.84
C MET A 182 9.72 71.29 29.51
N ALA A 183 10.26 70.07 29.36
CA ALA A 183 11.60 69.71 29.83
C ALA A 183 12.73 70.25 28.92
N LEU A 184 12.37 70.71 27.71
CA LEU A 184 13.30 71.08 26.63
C LEU A 184 13.91 72.48 26.79
N ASN A 185 13.36 73.33 27.67
CA ASN A 185 13.81 74.72 27.80
C ASN A 185 15.06 74.88 28.69
N ASN A 186 15.31 73.94 29.61
CA ASN A 186 16.48 73.97 30.51
C ASN A 186 17.68 73.15 29.98
N THR A 187 17.51 72.39 28.90
CA THR A 187 18.59 71.59 28.27
C THR A 187 19.36 72.34 27.19
N ILE A 188 18.90 73.52 26.76
CA ILE A 188 19.45 74.29 25.61
C ILE A 188 20.93 74.67 25.82
N LYS A 189 21.39 74.82 27.07
CA LYS A 189 22.80 75.17 27.35
C LYS A 189 23.76 73.97 27.34
N ILE A 190 23.26 72.76 27.59
CA ILE A 190 24.04 71.49 27.49
C ILE A 190 23.94 70.92 26.06
N VAL A 191 22.87 71.24 25.34
CA VAL A 191 22.62 70.82 23.95
C VAL A 191 23.64 71.38 22.96
N ASN A 192 24.26 72.54 23.19
CA ASN A 192 25.26 73.08 22.26
C ASN A 192 26.59 72.31 22.29
N GLU A 193 27.00 71.74 23.43
CA GLU A 193 28.21 70.88 23.50
C GLU A 193 27.89 69.41 23.14
N HIS A 194 26.65 68.97 23.35
CA HIS A 194 26.21 67.62 22.93
C HIS A 194 25.74 67.55 21.46
N SER A 195 25.55 68.68 20.78
CA SER A 195 25.08 68.78 19.38
C SER A 195 26.06 68.16 18.39
N ASP A 196 27.37 68.34 18.57
CA ASP A 196 28.37 67.76 17.65
C ASP A 196 28.51 66.24 17.85
N MET A 197 28.43 65.76 19.10
CA MET A 197 28.43 64.32 19.41
C MET A 197 27.11 63.63 18.99
N ILE A 198 25.97 64.32 19.08
CA ILE A 198 24.68 63.85 18.55
C ILE A 198 24.68 63.92 17.01
N ARG A 199 25.41 64.84 16.37
CA ARG A 199 25.53 64.88 14.91
C ARG A 199 26.30 63.68 14.39
N GLU A 200 27.39 63.30 15.06
CA GLU A 200 28.12 62.06 14.76
C GLU A 200 27.30 60.81 15.08
N ASN A 201 26.60 60.76 16.22
CA ASN A 201 25.68 59.65 16.53
C ASN A 201 24.46 59.60 15.58
N ARG A 202 24.00 60.73 15.03
CA ARG A 202 22.91 60.76 14.04
C ARG A 202 23.39 60.24 12.69
N ILE A 203 24.65 60.50 12.31
CA ILE A 203 25.29 59.87 11.14
C ILE A 203 25.46 58.37 11.38
N ALA A 204 25.88 57.95 12.57
CA ALA A 204 25.98 56.53 12.95
C ALA A 204 24.60 55.83 13.00
N ILE A 205 23.56 56.49 13.49
CA ILE A 205 22.18 55.97 13.52
C ILE A 205 21.58 55.94 12.11
N ASN A 206 21.84 56.93 11.27
CA ASN A 206 21.38 56.93 9.87
C ASN A 206 22.10 55.84 9.05
N THR A 207 23.41 55.65 9.25
CA THR A 207 24.15 54.55 8.62
C THR A 207 23.71 53.19 9.16
N LEU A 208 23.43 53.06 10.46
CA LEU A 208 22.83 51.86 11.03
C LEU A 208 21.42 51.61 10.47
N ALA A 209 20.58 52.64 10.35
CA ALA A 209 19.26 52.53 9.74
C ALA A 209 19.32 52.16 8.25
N GLU A 210 20.32 52.68 7.51
CA GLU A 210 20.58 52.29 6.12
C GLU A 210 21.10 50.85 6.03
N THR A 211 21.97 50.41 6.93
CA THR A 211 22.41 49.00 6.98
C THR A 211 21.30 48.05 7.42
N ILE A 212 20.42 48.44 8.36
CA ILE A 212 19.22 47.69 8.73
C ILE A 212 18.26 47.63 7.54
N LYS A 213 18.02 48.74 6.83
CA LYS A 213 17.22 48.73 5.59
C LYS A 213 17.86 47.87 4.51
N ALA A 214 19.18 47.92 4.35
CA ALA A 214 19.90 47.09 3.37
C ALA A 214 19.88 45.62 3.75
N LEU A 215 19.97 45.29 5.04
CA LEU A 215 19.93 43.93 5.58
C LEU A 215 18.51 43.38 5.55
N GLN A 216 17.50 44.19 5.87
CA GLN A 216 16.08 43.86 5.71
C GLN A 216 15.74 43.67 4.23
N LYS A 217 16.29 44.49 3.33
CA LYS A 217 16.16 44.31 1.88
C LYS A 217 16.86 43.03 1.41
N LYS A 218 18.09 42.74 1.87
CA LYS A 218 18.81 41.50 1.55
C LYS A 218 18.13 40.27 2.12
N LEU A 219 17.61 40.34 3.34
CA LEU A 219 16.87 39.27 4.00
C LEU A 219 15.53 39.04 3.30
N SER A 220 14.80 40.09 2.97
CA SER A 220 13.59 40.00 2.13
C SER A 220 13.91 39.40 0.76
N THR A 221 15.00 39.82 0.11
CA THR A 221 15.43 39.25 -1.18
C THR A 221 15.85 37.78 -1.03
N PHE A 222 16.50 37.41 0.07
CA PHE A 222 16.90 36.04 0.38
C PHE A 222 15.69 35.16 0.66
N ILE A 223 14.78 35.61 1.53
CA ILE A 223 13.49 34.95 1.81
C ILE A 223 12.71 34.78 0.50
N HIS A 224 12.61 35.85 -0.30
CA HIS A 224 11.93 35.80 -1.59
C HIS A 224 12.61 34.80 -2.54
N ASN A 225 13.95 34.78 -2.65
CA ASN A 225 14.67 33.81 -3.49
C ASN A 225 14.53 32.36 -3.00
N VAL A 226 14.45 32.15 -1.68
CA VAL A 226 14.28 30.83 -1.07
C VAL A 226 12.84 30.34 -1.27
N GLU A 227 11.84 31.17 -0.97
CA GLU A 227 10.41 30.91 -1.25
C GLU A 227 10.16 30.67 -2.75
N THR A 228 10.86 31.41 -3.60
CA THR A 228 10.83 31.27 -5.05
C THR A 228 11.25 29.89 -5.51
N HIS A 229 12.36 29.40 -4.95
CA HIS A 229 12.91 28.10 -5.29
C HIS A 229 11.93 26.98 -4.91
N PHE A 230 11.26 27.09 -3.76
CA PHE A 230 10.27 26.09 -3.32
C PHE A 230 9.06 26.01 -4.24
N ILE A 231 8.49 27.16 -4.64
CA ILE A 231 7.32 27.17 -5.54
C ILE A 231 7.69 26.60 -6.91
N HIS A 232 8.84 27.01 -7.46
CA HIS A 232 9.31 26.51 -8.75
C HIS A 232 9.50 24.99 -8.74
N ASP A 233 10.23 24.47 -7.75
CA ASP A 233 10.50 23.03 -7.61
C ASP A 233 9.22 22.24 -7.38
N SER A 234 8.32 22.75 -6.54
CA SER A 234 7.03 22.11 -6.30
C SER A 234 6.19 22.00 -7.55
N ILE A 235 6.13 23.05 -8.38
CA ILE A 235 5.41 23.00 -9.65
C ILE A 235 6.08 22.01 -10.60
N GLU A 236 7.41 22.00 -10.68
CA GLU A 236 8.13 21.06 -11.54
C GLU A 236 7.90 19.61 -11.12
N ASP A 237 7.97 19.31 -9.83
CA ASP A 237 7.68 18.00 -9.26
C ASP A 237 6.23 17.59 -9.54
N ILE A 238 5.24 18.46 -9.31
CA ILE A 238 3.82 18.15 -9.58
C ILE A 238 3.60 17.87 -11.08
N LEU A 239 4.21 18.66 -11.97
CA LEU A 239 4.14 18.42 -13.42
C LEU A 239 4.85 17.14 -13.86
N ALA A 240 5.81 16.66 -13.07
CA ALA A 240 6.47 15.37 -13.23
C ALA A 240 5.75 14.21 -12.52
N ASN A 241 4.50 14.42 -12.05
CA ASN A 241 3.72 13.47 -11.25
C ASN A 241 4.38 13.05 -9.93
N LYS A 242 5.24 13.91 -9.36
CA LYS A 242 5.79 13.75 -8.01
C LYS A 242 4.99 14.59 -7.03
N LEU A 243 4.24 13.90 -6.18
CA LEU A 243 3.36 14.52 -5.20
C LEU A 243 4.17 15.13 -4.06
N ASN A 244 3.92 16.39 -3.72
CA ASN A 244 4.59 17.11 -2.64
C ASN A 244 3.72 18.24 -2.09
N LEU A 245 3.87 18.54 -0.79
CA LEU A 245 3.20 19.68 -0.13
C LEU A 245 4.15 20.87 0.09
N ARG A 246 5.32 20.87 -0.57
CA ARG A 246 6.40 21.83 -0.30
C ARG A 246 6.08 23.26 -0.73
N PHE A 247 5.06 23.46 -1.57
CA PHE A 247 4.57 24.79 -1.95
C PHE A 247 3.78 25.47 -0.81
N MET A 248 3.40 24.73 0.24
CA MET A 248 2.70 25.30 1.38
C MET A 248 3.70 26.01 2.30
N HIS A 249 3.36 27.22 2.72
CA HIS A 249 4.17 27.95 3.68
C HIS A 249 4.18 27.22 5.03
N HIS A 250 5.33 27.17 5.69
CA HIS A 250 5.53 26.41 6.94
C HIS A 250 4.57 26.81 8.07
N GLN A 251 4.10 28.07 8.08
CA GLN A 251 3.11 28.55 9.07
C GLN A 251 1.69 28.05 8.79
N ASP A 252 1.36 27.76 7.53
CA ASP A 252 0.04 27.27 7.13
C ASP A 252 -0.04 25.74 7.21
N LEU A 253 1.11 25.06 7.17
CA LEU A 253 1.19 23.60 7.13
C LEU A 253 0.46 22.91 8.30
N PRO A 254 0.59 23.33 9.58
CA PRO A 254 -0.18 22.72 10.68
C PRO A 254 -1.69 22.85 10.48
N ARG A 255 -2.16 24.02 10.04
CA ARG A 255 -3.58 24.29 9.78
C ARG A 255 -4.10 23.43 8.63
N VAL A 256 -3.32 23.27 7.56
CA VAL A 256 -3.70 22.40 6.43
C VAL A 256 -3.74 20.94 6.87
N ILE A 257 -2.79 20.49 7.69
CA ILE A 257 -2.81 19.13 8.26
C ILE A 257 -4.07 18.92 9.10
N ASP A 258 -4.45 19.89 9.94
CA ASP A 258 -5.68 19.80 10.73
C ASP A 258 -6.93 19.68 9.83
N ILE A 259 -7.00 20.45 8.74
CA ILE A 259 -8.08 20.33 7.74
C ILE A 259 -8.05 18.94 7.10
N ILE A 260 -6.89 18.44 6.68
CA ILE A 260 -6.76 17.09 6.11
C ILE A 260 -7.28 16.05 7.10
N MET A 261 -6.87 16.11 8.37
CA MET A 261 -7.31 15.14 9.38
C MET A 261 -8.83 15.21 9.61
N GLN A 262 -9.40 16.41 9.69
CA GLN A 262 -10.84 16.60 9.89
C GLN A 262 -11.67 16.12 8.69
N GLU A 263 -11.24 16.43 7.47
CA GLU A 263 -11.98 16.12 6.25
C GLU A 263 -11.78 14.67 5.78
N THR A 264 -10.59 14.09 5.98
CA THR A 264 -10.33 12.68 5.57
C THR A 264 -10.92 11.65 6.53
N ASN A 265 -11.22 12.05 7.77
CA ASN A 265 -11.60 11.15 8.85
C ASN A 265 -10.56 10.04 9.12
N ILE A 266 -9.29 10.30 8.78
CA ILE A 266 -8.16 9.40 9.02
C ILE A 266 -7.48 9.83 10.31
N ASN A 267 -7.35 8.89 11.25
CA ASN A 267 -6.61 9.14 12.47
C ASN A 267 -5.11 9.03 12.16
N LEU A 268 -4.37 10.09 12.49
CA LEU A 268 -2.91 10.14 12.45
C LEU A 268 -2.42 10.15 13.89
N ASP A 269 -1.57 9.20 14.25
CA ASP A 269 -0.96 9.16 15.57
C ASP A 269 -0.07 10.40 15.77
N LYS A 270 -0.47 11.29 16.68
CA LYS A 270 0.24 12.53 16.98
C LYS A 270 1.35 12.32 18.00
N ASP A 271 1.34 11.20 18.72
CA ASP A 271 2.26 10.92 19.83
C ASP A 271 3.56 10.28 19.34
N ASN A 272 3.69 10.02 18.04
CA ASN A 272 4.90 9.45 17.45
C ASN A 272 5.84 10.56 16.92
N ASP A 273 6.97 10.75 17.59
CA ASP A 273 8.02 11.69 17.21
C ASP A 273 8.86 11.24 15.99
N ASP A 274 8.78 9.96 15.58
CA ASP A 274 9.64 9.39 14.54
C ASP A 274 9.32 9.92 13.13
N ILE A 275 8.04 10.25 12.86
CA ILE A 275 7.59 10.69 11.54
C ILE A 275 6.78 11.98 11.66
N PRO A 276 7.20 13.07 11.01
CA PRO A 276 6.47 14.33 11.08
C PRO A 276 5.09 14.20 10.42
N LEU A 277 4.07 14.82 11.02
CA LEU A 277 2.68 14.80 10.55
C LEU A 277 2.52 15.18 9.07
N PHE A 278 3.36 16.09 8.55
CA PHE A 278 3.31 16.47 7.14
C PHE A 278 3.69 15.31 6.21
N GLU A 279 4.61 14.43 6.62
CA GLU A 279 4.99 13.24 5.85
C GLU A 279 3.82 12.27 5.83
N LEU A 280 3.17 12.04 6.98
CA LEU A 280 1.96 11.21 7.06
C LEU A 280 0.84 11.75 6.18
N ALA A 281 0.58 13.06 6.21
CA ALA A 281 -0.40 13.72 5.35
C ALA A 281 -0.04 13.61 3.86
N SER A 282 1.24 13.75 3.51
CA SER A 282 1.70 13.62 2.13
C SER A 282 1.52 12.21 1.56
N ARG A 283 1.56 11.17 2.42
CA ARG A 283 1.29 9.79 2.00
C ARG A 283 -0.17 9.56 1.60
N LEU A 284 -1.09 10.42 2.03
CA LEU A 284 -2.50 10.37 1.62
C LEU A 284 -2.75 11.03 0.25
N LEU A 285 -1.77 11.75 -0.31
CA LEU A 285 -1.92 12.39 -1.62
C LEU A 285 -2.06 11.35 -2.73
N ILE A 286 -3.16 11.42 -3.46
CA ILE A 286 -3.44 10.62 -4.66
C ILE A 286 -2.94 11.35 -5.90
N GLN A 287 -3.28 12.63 -6.00
CA GLN A 287 -2.98 13.43 -7.18
C GLN A 287 -2.83 14.91 -6.79
N GLN A 288 -2.04 15.64 -7.57
CA GLN A 288 -1.98 17.09 -7.50
C GLN A 288 -2.07 17.70 -8.88
N ARG A 289 -2.64 18.90 -8.95
CA ARG A 289 -2.76 19.69 -10.18
C ARG A 289 -2.43 21.14 -9.90
N VAL A 290 -1.86 21.78 -10.91
CA VAL A 290 -1.58 23.22 -10.90
C VAL A 290 -2.35 23.86 -12.04
N GLU A 291 -3.20 24.82 -11.70
CA GLU A 291 -4.02 25.58 -12.63
C GLU A 291 -3.77 27.07 -12.46
N PHE A 292 -3.99 27.84 -13.54
CA PHE A 292 -3.94 29.29 -13.48
C PHE A 292 -5.31 29.85 -13.83
N MET A 293 -5.86 30.67 -12.94
CA MET A 293 -7.09 31.40 -13.15
C MET A 293 -6.78 32.88 -13.39
N PRO A 294 -6.98 33.41 -14.60
CA PRO A 294 -6.78 34.83 -14.88
C PRO A 294 -7.84 35.68 -14.16
N THR A 295 -7.50 36.91 -13.80
CA THR A 295 -8.47 37.85 -13.23
C THR A 295 -9.48 38.28 -14.32
N PRO A 296 -10.81 38.18 -14.09
CA PRO A 296 -11.83 38.42 -15.12
C PRO A 296 -11.97 39.88 -15.58
N ASN A 297 -11.47 40.87 -14.81
CA ASN A 297 -11.60 42.29 -15.14
C ASN A 297 -10.24 43.00 -15.24
N THR A 298 -9.82 43.33 -16.47
CA THR A 298 -8.66 44.19 -16.79
C THR A 298 -8.96 45.69 -16.67
N GLN A 299 -9.81 46.12 -15.73
CA GLN A 299 -9.90 47.55 -15.42
C GLN A 299 -8.67 47.92 -14.58
N ARG A 300 -7.73 48.54 -15.30
CA ARG A 300 -6.31 48.82 -15.03
C ARG A 300 -5.95 49.60 -13.76
N ASN A 301 -6.81 49.69 -12.76
CA ASN A 301 -6.59 50.57 -11.61
C ASN A 301 -6.12 49.88 -10.33
N ASP A 302 -6.15 48.55 -10.23
CA ASP A 302 -5.43 47.84 -9.17
C ASP A 302 -4.11 47.30 -9.72
N GLN A 303 -3.00 47.80 -9.19
CA GLN A 303 -1.67 47.45 -9.66
C GLN A 303 -1.39 45.95 -9.56
N ASP A 304 -1.07 45.38 -10.73
CA ASP A 304 -0.19 44.24 -10.97
C ASP A 304 -0.65 42.81 -10.65
N LYS A 305 -1.91 42.53 -10.30
CA LYS A 305 -2.38 41.13 -10.17
C LYS A 305 -2.83 40.52 -11.51
N MET A 306 -2.10 39.52 -11.99
CA MET A 306 -2.34 38.78 -13.24
C MET A 306 -3.50 37.77 -13.13
N GLY A 307 -3.62 37.14 -11.96
CA GLY A 307 -4.52 36.03 -11.70
C GLY A 307 -4.13 35.29 -10.42
N ASN A 308 -4.62 34.08 -10.26
CA ASN A 308 -4.24 33.17 -9.17
C ASN A 308 -3.65 31.88 -9.74
N LEU A 309 -2.54 31.44 -9.16
CA LEU A 309 -2.04 30.09 -9.34
C LEU A 309 -2.67 29.19 -8.28
N ILE A 310 -3.32 28.14 -8.73
CA ILE A 310 -4.15 27.27 -7.90
C ILE A 310 -3.52 25.88 -7.87
N PHE A 311 -3.17 25.43 -6.67
CA PHE A 311 -2.74 24.07 -6.40
C PHE A 311 -3.93 23.29 -5.86
N ILE A 312 -4.36 22.27 -6.59
CA ILE A 312 -5.45 21.37 -6.18
C ILE A 312 -4.79 20.06 -5.77
N SER A 313 -4.91 19.71 -4.50
CA SER A 313 -4.38 18.46 -3.93
C SER A 313 -5.51 17.52 -3.56
N PHE A 314 -5.49 16.31 -4.13
CA PHE A 314 -6.48 15.27 -3.90
C PHE A 314 -5.93 14.27 -2.87
N PHE A 315 -6.64 14.11 -1.77
CA PHE A 315 -6.27 13.21 -0.68
C PHE A 315 -7.24 12.04 -0.58
N ALA A 316 -6.69 10.87 -0.28
CA ALA A 316 -7.45 9.70 0.10
C ALA A 316 -8.19 9.97 1.42
N ALA A 317 -9.49 9.69 1.42
CA ALA A 317 -10.38 9.91 2.56
C ALA A 317 -11.22 8.66 2.82
N THR A 318 -11.71 8.56 4.05
CA THR A 318 -12.59 7.47 4.48
C THR A 318 -13.97 8.03 4.83
N ASP A 319 -15.03 7.33 4.48
CA ASP A 319 -16.37 7.70 4.97
C ASP A 319 -16.44 7.53 6.51
N LYS A 320 -17.23 8.38 7.17
CA LYS A 320 -17.48 8.32 8.64
C LYS A 320 -18.10 7.00 9.05
N ASN A 321 -18.96 6.46 8.19
CA ASN A 321 -19.65 5.18 8.39
C ASN A 321 -18.89 4.00 7.77
N GLN A 322 -17.65 4.21 7.33
CA GLN A 322 -16.88 3.17 6.65
C GLN A 322 -16.57 2.02 7.61
N HIS A 323 -16.72 0.82 7.08
CA HIS A 323 -16.50 -0.41 7.84
C HIS A 323 -15.02 -0.58 8.21
N GLN A 324 -14.77 -0.97 9.45
CA GLN A 324 -13.41 -1.17 9.99
C GLN A 324 -12.97 -2.63 9.88
N PHE A 325 -11.68 -2.81 9.61
CA PHE A 325 -11.01 -4.11 9.58
C PHE A 325 -9.99 -4.17 10.71
N SER A 326 -9.78 -5.37 11.27
CA SER A 326 -8.69 -5.61 12.21
C SER A 326 -7.46 -6.06 11.43
N THR A 327 -6.35 -5.34 11.56
CA THR A 327 -5.14 -5.55 10.78
C THR A 327 -4.12 -6.35 11.56
N PHE A 328 -3.62 -7.41 10.93
CA PHE A 328 -2.65 -8.34 11.49
C PHE A 328 -1.47 -8.53 10.57
N LYS A 329 -0.26 -8.46 11.12
CA LYS A 329 0.96 -8.92 10.45
C LYS A 329 1.08 -10.43 10.62
N LEU A 330 1.21 -11.15 9.51
CA LEU A 330 1.34 -12.60 9.52
C LEU A 330 2.80 -13.02 9.64
N ILE A 331 3.09 -13.88 10.60
CA ILE A 331 4.44 -14.38 10.87
C ILE A 331 4.37 -15.91 10.96
N PRO A 332 4.71 -16.64 9.88
CA PRO A 332 4.75 -18.09 9.93
C PRO A 332 5.99 -18.58 10.67
N MET A 333 5.79 -19.36 11.72
CA MET A 333 6.89 -19.95 12.46
C MET A 333 7.38 -21.22 11.74
N PRO A 334 8.70 -21.35 11.48
CA PRO A 334 9.24 -22.57 10.90
C PRO A 334 9.09 -23.77 11.84
N PHE A 335 9.05 -24.97 11.28
CA PHE A 335 8.96 -26.23 12.03
C PHE A 335 9.66 -27.37 11.28
N ASN A 336 9.97 -28.46 11.98
CA ASN A 336 10.60 -29.63 11.37
C ASN A 336 9.56 -30.58 10.76
N HIS A 337 9.74 -30.92 9.48
CA HIS A 337 8.96 -31.92 8.75
C HIS A 337 9.87 -32.72 7.82
N GLU A 338 9.81 -34.05 7.89
CA GLU A 338 10.63 -34.95 7.05
C GLU A 338 12.14 -34.60 7.03
N ASN A 339 12.71 -34.31 8.20
CA ASN A 339 14.10 -33.89 8.40
C ASN A 339 14.50 -32.56 7.73
N ARG A 340 13.53 -31.74 7.32
CA ARG A 340 13.75 -30.38 6.80
C ARG A 340 13.03 -29.36 7.66
N ARG A 341 13.53 -28.13 7.67
CA ARG A 341 12.80 -26.98 8.24
C ARG A 341 11.89 -26.42 7.17
N VAL A 342 10.62 -26.27 7.51
CA VAL A 342 9.59 -25.74 6.62
C VAL A 342 8.74 -24.71 7.35
N LYS A 343 8.06 -23.85 6.62
CA LYS A 343 7.09 -22.88 7.16
C LYS A 343 5.87 -22.79 6.24
N LEU A 344 4.80 -22.13 6.70
CA LEU A 344 3.65 -21.85 5.84
C LEU A 344 4.08 -20.98 4.66
N ALA A 345 3.76 -21.44 3.45
CA ALA A 345 4.07 -20.78 2.20
C ALA A 345 3.00 -19.78 1.78
N GLN A 346 3.37 -18.83 0.91
CA GLN A 346 2.47 -17.90 0.24
C GLN A 346 1.54 -17.08 1.15
N LEU A 347 1.93 -16.86 2.41
CA LEU A 347 1.16 -15.98 3.27
C LEU A 347 1.40 -14.51 2.88
N PRO A 348 0.36 -13.68 2.78
CA PRO A 348 0.54 -12.24 2.64
C PRO A 348 1.28 -11.69 3.86
N SER A 349 2.04 -10.61 3.69
CA SER A 349 2.80 -10.01 4.79
C SER A 349 1.87 -9.41 5.85
N MET A 350 0.72 -8.90 5.42
CA MET A 350 -0.27 -8.32 6.30
C MET A 350 -1.67 -8.59 5.76
N VAL A 351 -2.63 -8.71 6.67
CA VAL A 351 -4.04 -8.90 6.35
C VAL A 351 -4.91 -8.00 7.21
N SER A 352 -6.01 -7.51 6.65
CA SER A 352 -7.05 -6.82 7.40
C SER A 352 -8.33 -7.61 7.25
N ILE A 353 -8.89 -8.06 8.36
CA ILE A 353 -10.00 -9.01 8.40
C ILE A 353 -11.23 -8.34 8.99
N SER A 354 -12.36 -8.53 8.31
CA SER A 354 -13.70 -8.21 8.80
C SER A 354 -14.47 -9.50 8.96
N THR A 355 -14.57 -10.00 10.19
CA THR A 355 -15.35 -11.23 10.47
C THR A 355 -16.85 -11.00 10.30
N LYS A 356 -17.34 -9.79 10.61
CA LYS A 356 -18.75 -9.42 10.43
C LYS A 356 -19.23 -9.50 8.99
N LYS A 357 -18.38 -9.13 8.02
CA LYS A 357 -18.73 -9.13 6.59
C LYS A 357 -18.10 -10.28 5.80
N MET A 358 -17.29 -11.13 6.45
CA MET A 358 -16.49 -12.16 5.80
C MET A 358 -15.66 -11.57 4.64
N GLU A 359 -14.98 -10.46 4.92
CA GLU A 359 -14.14 -9.72 3.97
C GLU A 359 -12.68 -9.71 4.44
N ILE A 360 -11.76 -9.80 3.50
CA ILE A 360 -10.32 -9.71 3.76
C ILE A 360 -9.63 -8.80 2.75
N ILE A 361 -8.62 -8.08 3.23
CA ILE A 361 -7.68 -7.32 2.43
C ILE A 361 -6.30 -7.91 2.70
N GLN A 362 -5.49 -8.11 1.66
CA GLN A 362 -4.20 -8.78 1.73
C GLN A 362 -3.15 -7.87 1.09
N TRP A 363 -2.03 -7.67 1.79
CA TRP A 363 -0.90 -6.89 1.29
C TRP A 363 0.33 -7.78 1.11
N THR A 364 1.02 -7.58 -0.01
CA THR A 364 2.37 -8.11 -0.22
C THR A 364 3.40 -7.33 0.61
N LYS A 365 4.62 -7.86 0.70
CA LYS A 365 5.70 -7.18 1.44
C LYS A 365 5.97 -5.80 0.85
N GLU A 366 5.95 -5.67 -0.48
CA GLU A 366 6.18 -4.42 -1.19
C GLU A 366 5.07 -3.41 -0.90
N GLU A 367 3.80 -3.84 -0.97
CA GLU A 367 2.64 -2.99 -0.71
C GLU A 367 2.59 -2.51 0.75
N THR A 368 2.97 -3.35 1.71
CA THR A 368 3.01 -2.94 3.13
C THR A 368 3.99 -1.79 3.40
N THR A 369 5.05 -1.63 2.61
CA THR A 369 6.03 -0.54 2.84
C THR A 369 5.46 0.85 2.55
N ALA A 370 4.46 0.94 1.68
CA ALA A 370 3.76 2.19 1.38
C ALA A 370 2.85 2.62 2.55
N CYS A 371 2.35 1.65 3.31
CA CYS A 371 1.36 1.82 4.38
C CYS A 371 1.99 1.77 5.78
N ARG A 372 1.84 2.82 6.58
CA ARG A 372 2.26 2.83 7.99
C ARG A 372 1.06 2.57 8.91
N PHE A 373 0.59 1.32 8.91
CA PHE A 373 -0.61 0.92 9.66
C PHE A 373 -0.56 1.22 11.16
N GLU A 374 0.63 1.30 11.75
CA GLU A 374 0.83 1.68 13.16
C GLU A 374 0.48 3.16 13.42
N LEU A 375 0.61 4.02 12.41
CA LEU A 375 0.49 5.47 12.53
C LEU A 375 -0.75 6.04 11.84
N THR A 376 -1.30 5.30 10.89
CA THR A 376 -2.41 5.76 10.06
C THR A 376 -3.51 4.70 10.01
N SER A 377 -4.75 5.10 10.24
CA SER A 377 -5.91 4.20 10.14
C SER A 377 -6.30 3.84 8.71
N SER A 378 -5.64 4.40 7.70
CA SER A 378 -5.94 4.18 6.28
C SER A 378 -4.70 4.35 5.41
N CYS A 379 -4.77 3.87 4.17
CA CYS A 379 -3.73 4.03 3.17
C CYS A 379 -4.29 4.67 1.91
N ARG A 380 -3.41 5.34 1.16
CA ARG A 380 -3.72 5.86 -0.18
C ARG A 380 -4.25 4.79 -1.11
N GLU A 381 -3.56 3.65 -1.15
CA GLU A 381 -3.90 2.53 -2.01
C GLU A 381 -4.34 1.36 -1.13
N THR A 382 -5.59 0.94 -1.33
CA THR A 382 -6.13 -0.26 -0.71
C THR A 382 -6.12 -1.37 -1.75
N PRO A 383 -5.55 -2.56 -1.46
CA PRO A 383 -5.72 -3.73 -2.31
C PRO A 383 -7.19 -4.15 -2.41
N PRO A 384 -7.56 -5.00 -3.39
CA PRO A 384 -8.93 -5.42 -3.56
C PRO A 384 -9.49 -6.10 -2.31
N ILE A 385 -10.68 -5.67 -1.88
CA ILE A 385 -11.42 -6.35 -0.81
C ILE A 385 -11.96 -7.67 -1.36
N ARG A 386 -11.45 -8.79 -0.88
CA ARG A 386 -11.92 -10.13 -1.24
C ARG A 386 -13.07 -10.52 -0.33
N LYS A 387 -14.24 -10.75 -0.92
CA LYS A 387 -15.43 -11.31 -0.27
C LYS A 387 -15.35 -12.84 -0.28
N ASN A 388 -15.97 -13.49 0.70
CA ASN A 388 -16.10 -14.96 0.76
C ASN A 388 -14.77 -15.71 0.69
N TRP A 389 -13.79 -15.31 1.50
CA TRP A 389 -12.44 -15.88 1.55
C TRP A 389 -12.36 -17.25 2.28
N GLN A 390 -13.46 -18.00 2.29
CA GLN A 390 -13.63 -19.28 3.00
C GLN A 390 -12.68 -20.38 2.50
N GLU A 391 -12.30 -20.32 1.22
CA GLU A 391 -11.39 -21.28 0.58
C GLU A 391 -9.90 -20.98 0.85
N SER A 392 -9.60 -19.99 1.69
CA SER A 392 -8.21 -19.63 1.97
C SER A 392 -7.61 -20.42 3.14
N CYS A 393 -6.30 -20.69 3.08
CA CYS A 393 -5.55 -21.26 4.21
C CYS A 393 -5.75 -20.47 5.51
N LEU A 394 -5.82 -19.13 5.43
CA LEU A 394 -6.02 -18.30 6.62
C LEU A 394 -7.40 -18.53 7.25
N PHE A 395 -8.43 -18.79 6.43
CA PHE A 395 -9.76 -19.09 6.94
C PHE A 395 -9.77 -20.44 7.65
N GLU A 396 -9.11 -21.44 7.06
CA GLU A 396 -8.96 -22.75 7.70
C GLU A 396 -8.25 -22.65 9.06
N ILE A 397 -7.20 -21.82 9.13
CA ILE A 397 -6.46 -21.54 10.37
C ILE A 397 -7.34 -20.85 11.42
N LEU A 398 -8.07 -19.81 11.04
CA LEU A 398 -8.90 -19.04 11.98
C LEU A 398 -10.11 -19.83 12.48
N THR A 399 -10.58 -20.80 11.70
CA THR A 399 -11.68 -21.70 12.06
C THR A 399 -11.22 -23.02 12.69
N ASP A 400 -9.91 -23.21 12.85
CA ASP A 400 -9.27 -24.46 13.31
C ASP A 400 -9.84 -25.71 12.58
N SER A 401 -10.08 -25.56 11.27
CA SER A 401 -10.55 -26.62 10.39
C SER A 401 -9.38 -27.39 9.75
N LYS A 402 -9.67 -28.37 8.88
CA LYS A 402 -8.62 -29.15 8.22
C LYS A 402 -7.85 -28.23 7.27
N LEU A 403 -6.51 -28.17 7.42
CA LEU A 403 -5.63 -27.26 6.69
C LEU A 403 -5.32 -27.78 5.27
N THR A 404 -6.34 -27.92 4.44
CA THR A 404 -6.25 -28.50 3.08
C THR A 404 -5.69 -27.51 2.05
N ASN A 405 -5.95 -26.22 2.25
CA ASN A 405 -5.50 -25.13 1.39
C ASN A 405 -4.15 -24.55 1.80
N CYS A 406 -3.65 -24.92 2.98
CA CYS A 406 -2.31 -24.51 3.43
C CYS A 406 -1.20 -25.30 2.72
N ARG A 407 -0.13 -24.58 2.37
CA ARG A 407 1.08 -25.13 1.75
C ARG A 407 2.30 -24.82 2.60
N ILE A 408 3.36 -25.60 2.43
CA ILE A 408 4.64 -25.40 3.11
C ILE A 408 5.77 -25.09 2.13
N GLU A 409 6.72 -24.27 2.56
CA GLU A 409 7.95 -23.97 1.83
C GLU A 409 9.16 -24.22 2.73
N GLU A 410 10.32 -24.48 2.12
CA GLU A 410 11.56 -24.74 2.85
C GLU A 410 12.10 -23.47 3.51
N GLU A 411 12.55 -23.59 4.76
CA GLU A 411 13.20 -22.52 5.52
C GLU A 411 14.70 -22.82 5.62
N THR A 412 15.52 -21.88 5.18
CA THR A 412 16.98 -22.04 5.13
C THR A 412 17.68 -21.55 6.38
N GLU A 413 17.07 -20.61 7.11
CA GLU A 413 17.65 -20.13 8.36
C GLU A 413 17.66 -21.27 9.39
N PRO A 414 18.72 -21.44 10.19
CA PRO A 414 18.80 -22.52 11.19
C PRO A 414 18.05 -22.19 12.49
N ILE A 415 17.80 -20.90 12.74
CA ILE A 415 17.22 -20.38 13.96
C ILE A 415 16.24 -19.26 13.59
N PHE A 416 15.05 -19.30 14.16
CA PHE A 416 14.04 -18.27 14.05
C PHE A 416 13.73 -17.75 15.46
N VAL A 417 13.86 -16.45 15.68
CA VAL A 417 13.56 -15.80 16.95
C VAL A 417 12.80 -14.51 16.66
N GLN A 418 11.58 -14.41 17.18
CA GLN A 418 10.73 -13.23 16.99
C GLN A 418 10.01 -12.88 18.28
N LYS A 419 10.06 -11.60 18.68
CA LYS A 419 9.27 -11.09 19.81
C LYS A 419 7.82 -10.84 19.38
N ILE A 420 6.86 -11.29 20.19
CA ILE A 420 5.41 -11.14 20.00
C ILE A 420 4.80 -10.83 21.36
N GLY A 421 4.18 -9.66 21.51
CA GLY A 421 3.78 -9.16 22.82
C GLY A 421 4.90 -9.26 23.87
N ASN A 422 4.63 -10.00 24.95
CA ASN A 422 5.57 -10.30 26.04
C ASN A 422 6.29 -11.65 25.91
N LYS A 423 6.09 -12.40 24.82
CA LYS A 423 6.72 -13.71 24.58
C LYS A 423 7.68 -13.67 23.39
N TRP A 424 8.57 -14.65 23.36
CA TRP A 424 9.46 -14.94 22.25
C TRP A 424 8.99 -16.20 21.53
N ALA A 425 8.68 -16.10 20.24
CA ALA A 425 8.55 -17.27 19.38
C ALA A 425 9.93 -17.71 18.93
N ILE A 426 10.26 -18.96 19.23
CA ILE A 426 11.55 -19.54 18.97
C ILE A 426 11.32 -20.82 18.19
N SER A 427 12.01 -20.95 17.07
CA SER A 427 12.06 -22.21 16.32
C SER A 427 13.51 -22.53 15.92
N THR A 428 13.92 -23.76 16.20
CA THR A 428 15.25 -24.31 16.02
C THR A 428 15.15 -25.72 15.44
N GLN A 429 16.24 -26.24 14.89
CA GLN A 429 16.25 -27.59 14.32
C GLN A 429 16.13 -28.68 15.40
N ASN A 430 16.81 -28.51 16.54
CA ASN A 430 16.84 -29.46 17.64
C ASN A 430 16.52 -28.77 18.96
N GLN A 431 16.34 -29.55 20.03
CA GLN A 431 16.26 -28.97 21.38
C GLN A 431 17.52 -28.15 21.66
N THR A 432 17.35 -26.98 22.26
CA THR A 432 18.45 -26.05 22.54
C THR A 432 18.53 -25.82 24.05
N ARG A 433 19.75 -25.83 24.61
CA ARG A 433 19.97 -25.52 26.03
C ARG A 433 20.16 -24.03 26.20
N CYS A 434 19.60 -23.52 27.29
CA CYS A 434 19.61 -22.11 27.59
C CYS A 434 19.85 -21.87 29.07
N HIS A 435 20.52 -20.77 29.40
CA HIS A 435 20.81 -20.36 30.76
C HIS A 435 20.19 -18.99 31.02
N ARG A 436 19.51 -18.85 32.17
CA ARG A 436 19.01 -17.55 32.62
C ARG A 436 20.17 -16.71 33.15
N VAL A 437 20.34 -15.52 32.59
CA VAL A 437 21.36 -14.56 33.00
C VAL A 437 20.68 -13.36 33.65
N MET A 438 20.89 -13.18 34.95
CA MET A 438 20.46 -11.99 35.69
C MET A 438 21.43 -10.84 35.39
N GLN A 439 20.92 -9.75 34.83
CA GLN A 439 21.72 -8.57 34.56
C GLN A 439 21.63 -7.64 35.78
N LYS A 440 22.69 -7.58 36.60
CA LYS A 440 22.70 -6.77 37.83
C LYS A 440 22.99 -5.29 37.62
N ASP A 441 23.64 -4.91 36.52
CA ASP A 441 23.82 -3.51 36.06
C ASP A 441 24.28 -3.48 34.60
N GLN A 442 24.14 -2.34 33.90
CA GLN A 442 24.31 -2.19 32.44
C GLN A 442 25.66 -2.69 31.88
N ASN A 443 26.69 -2.88 32.70
CA ASN A 443 28.05 -3.21 32.26
C ASN A 443 28.60 -4.56 32.79
N GLN A 444 27.82 -5.38 33.50
CA GLN A 444 28.29 -6.69 33.99
C GLN A 444 27.27 -7.80 33.72
N HIS A 445 27.60 -8.67 32.76
CA HIS A 445 26.93 -9.96 32.54
C HIS A 445 27.56 -10.99 33.47
N ILE A 446 27.01 -11.14 34.67
CA ILE A 446 27.41 -12.24 35.57
C ILE A 446 26.37 -13.34 35.42
N ILE A 447 26.78 -14.52 34.95
CA ILE A 447 25.95 -15.73 34.97
C ILE A 447 25.84 -16.18 36.43
N THR A 448 24.93 -15.58 37.20
CA THR A 448 24.81 -15.82 38.65
C THR A 448 23.92 -17.00 39.01
N THR A 449 23.16 -17.56 38.06
CA THR A 449 22.17 -18.61 38.34
C THR A 449 22.32 -19.77 37.37
N ASN A 450 22.71 -20.95 37.87
CA ASN A 450 22.77 -22.22 37.15
C ASN A 450 21.37 -22.79 36.82
N ASN A 451 20.39 -21.96 36.48
CA ASN A 451 19.09 -22.42 36.04
C ASN A 451 19.17 -22.69 34.53
N GLU A 452 19.61 -23.90 34.21
CA GLU A 452 19.54 -24.47 32.86
C GLU A 452 18.07 -24.74 32.49
N LEU A 453 17.69 -24.33 31.29
CA LEU A 453 16.38 -24.51 30.69
C LEU A 453 16.58 -25.13 29.30
N THR A 454 15.99 -26.29 29.07
CA THR A 454 15.99 -26.92 27.74
C THR A 454 14.73 -26.49 26.99
N LEU A 455 14.91 -25.83 25.84
CA LEU A 455 13.81 -25.42 24.98
C LEU A 455 13.50 -26.50 23.95
N PRO A 456 12.21 -26.84 23.72
CA PRO A 456 11.84 -27.69 22.61
C PRO A 456 12.12 -26.99 21.28
N PRO A 457 12.16 -27.73 20.14
CA PRO A 457 12.51 -27.15 18.85
C PRO A 457 11.61 -25.98 18.45
N ILE A 458 10.37 -25.93 18.95
CA ILE A 458 9.41 -24.88 18.62
C ILE A 458 8.66 -24.49 19.89
N VAL A 459 8.80 -23.25 20.32
CA VAL A 459 8.31 -22.80 21.62
C VAL A 459 7.90 -21.33 21.60
N LEU A 460 6.87 -20.99 22.38
CA LEU A 460 6.65 -19.62 22.86
C LEU A 460 7.11 -19.52 24.31
N LEU A 461 7.99 -18.58 24.57
CA LEU A 461 8.61 -18.40 25.87
C LEU A 461 8.36 -16.98 26.39
N ALA A 462 7.72 -16.86 27.55
CA ALA A 462 7.73 -15.61 28.31
C ALA A 462 9.10 -15.45 28.98
N THR A 463 9.67 -14.25 28.97
CA THR A 463 10.91 -13.95 29.71
C THR A 463 10.61 -13.04 30.87
N ASP A 464 11.12 -13.36 32.06
CA ASP A 464 10.94 -12.51 33.24
C ASP A 464 11.62 -11.16 33.02
N ASN A 465 10.99 -10.09 33.51
CA ASN A 465 11.47 -8.73 33.34
C ASN A 465 12.87 -8.48 33.90
N SER A 466 13.44 -9.37 34.72
CA SER A 466 14.76 -9.21 35.35
C SER A 466 15.84 -10.10 34.72
N THR A 467 15.49 -10.95 33.76
CA THR A 467 16.41 -11.96 33.21
C THR A 467 16.51 -11.88 31.70
N SER A 468 17.70 -12.18 31.19
CA SER A 468 17.95 -12.49 29.79
C SER A 468 18.20 -13.99 29.65
N LEU A 469 18.07 -14.52 28.44
CA LEU A 469 18.29 -15.94 28.18
C LEU A 469 19.44 -16.12 27.19
N SER A 470 20.50 -16.79 27.62
CA SER A 470 21.63 -17.16 26.77
C SER A 470 21.47 -18.61 26.34
N CYS A 471 21.22 -18.86 25.06
CA CYS A 471 21.10 -20.20 24.49
C CYS A 471 22.35 -20.56 23.69
N ASP A 472 22.54 -21.85 23.40
CA ASP A 472 23.73 -22.37 22.69
C ASP A 472 24.05 -21.62 21.38
N HIS A 473 23.03 -21.09 20.70
CA HIS A 473 23.18 -20.45 19.39
C HIS A 473 22.58 -19.04 19.26
N PHE A 474 21.90 -18.53 20.29
CA PHE A 474 21.27 -17.22 20.24
C PHE A 474 21.08 -16.64 21.64
N PHE A 475 20.85 -15.33 21.72
CA PHE A 475 20.63 -14.62 22.98
C PHE A 475 19.28 -13.88 22.92
N LEU A 476 18.46 -14.05 23.94
CA LEU A 476 17.21 -13.31 24.12
C LEU A 476 17.45 -12.18 25.11
N PRO A 477 17.40 -10.92 24.67
CA PRO A 477 17.55 -9.79 25.56
C PRO A 477 16.38 -9.70 26.53
N ARG A 478 16.63 -9.02 27.65
CA ARG A 478 15.59 -8.63 28.60
C ARG A 478 14.47 -7.88 27.86
N PRO A 479 13.19 -8.15 28.14
CA PRO A 479 12.10 -7.40 27.55
C PRO A 479 12.20 -5.92 27.94
N THR A 480 12.21 -5.03 26.95
CA THR A 480 12.37 -3.57 27.12
C THR A 480 11.11 -2.85 27.60
N SER A 481 9.94 -3.49 27.55
CA SER A 481 8.67 -2.89 27.99
C SER A 481 7.84 -3.85 28.84
N ASN A 482 7.22 -3.29 29.89
CA ASN A 482 6.15 -3.92 30.69
C ASN A 482 4.83 -3.96 29.90
N ASN A 483 4.87 -4.34 28.61
CA ASN A 483 3.66 -4.52 27.85
C ASN A 483 3.01 -5.83 28.31
N ASN A 484 2.00 -5.73 29.18
CA ASN A 484 1.13 -6.83 29.59
C ASN A 484 0.22 -7.34 28.44
N LYS A 485 0.62 -7.18 27.17
CA LYS A 485 -0.15 -7.68 26.03
C LYS A 485 -0.09 -9.20 26.05
N GLN A 486 -1.21 -9.82 26.47
CA GLN A 486 -1.41 -11.26 26.39
C GLN A 486 -1.56 -11.71 24.94
N ILE A 487 -1.16 -12.95 24.66
CA ILE A 487 -1.31 -13.58 23.35
C ILE A 487 -2.53 -14.49 23.44
N ALA A 488 -3.49 -14.28 22.54
CA ALA A 488 -4.62 -15.17 22.35
C ALA A 488 -4.16 -16.44 21.60
N ILE A 489 -4.67 -17.59 22.00
CA ILE A 489 -4.40 -18.86 21.35
C ILE A 489 -5.68 -19.38 20.72
N ILE A 490 -5.59 -19.77 19.45
CA ILE A 490 -6.63 -20.53 18.76
C ILE A 490 -6.34 -22.02 18.94
N GLU A 491 -7.24 -22.72 19.64
CA GLU A 491 -7.24 -24.16 19.83
C GLU A 491 -8.67 -24.68 19.97
N GLU A 492 -8.98 -25.78 19.27
CA GLU A 492 -10.29 -26.44 19.31
C GLU A 492 -11.46 -25.47 19.02
N GLN A 493 -11.28 -24.59 18.04
CA GLN A 493 -12.24 -23.54 17.64
C GLN A 493 -12.53 -22.48 18.72
N THR A 494 -11.76 -22.48 19.82
CA THR A 494 -11.86 -21.49 20.89
C THR A 494 -10.66 -20.54 20.85
N ILE A 495 -10.87 -19.31 21.31
CA ILE A 495 -9.81 -18.31 21.49
C ILE A 495 -9.67 -18.09 22.99
N THR A 496 -8.53 -18.48 23.56
CA THR A 496 -8.24 -18.36 25.00
C THR A 496 -6.96 -17.56 25.23
N ASP A 497 -6.93 -16.80 26.32
CA ASP A 497 -5.72 -16.12 26.76
C ASP A 497 -4.83 -17.12 27.50
N GLU A 498 -3.56 -17.23 27.09
CA GLU A 498 -2.63 -18.20 27.67
C GLU A 498 -1.57 -17.51 28.54
N GLU A 499 -1.65 -17.74 29.85
CA GLU A 499 -0.71 -17.21 30.83
C GLU A 499 0.54 -18.09 31.03
N SER A 500 0.58 -19.27 30.40
CA SER A 500 1.71 -20.19 30.53
C SER A 500 3.04 -19.53 30.14
N TYR A 501 4.04 -19.71 31.00
CA TYR A 501 5.41 -19.23 30.82
C TYR A 501 6.09 -19.86 29.59
N LEU A 502 5.80 -21.14 29.33
CA LEU A 502 6.36 -21.90 28.22
C LEU A 502 5.24 -22.68 27.54
N ILE A 503 5.13 -22.54 26.22
CA ILE A 503 4.16 -23.27 25.39
C ILE A 503 4.95 -24.07 24.34
N ASP A 504 4.96 -25.40 24.46
CA ASP A 504 5.61 -26.30 23.49
C ASP A 504 4.72 -26.49 22.26
N LEU A 505 5.06 -25.79 21.17
CA LEU A 505 4.32 -25.86 19.91
C LEU A 505 4.76 -27.05 19.04
N ASN A 506 5.93 -27.62 19.32
CA ASN A 506 6.46 -28.74 18.56
C ASN A 506 5.60 -30.00 18.75
N HIS A 507 5.06 -30.23 19.95
CA HIS A 507 4.13 -31.34 20.19
C HIS A 507 2.84 -31.19 19.38
N HIS A 508 2.22 -29.99 19.39
CA HIS A 508 0.95 -29.73 18.68
C HIS A 508 1.10 -29.83 17.15
N ILE A 509 2.16 -29.22 16.57
CA ILE A 509 2.38 -29.21 15.11
C ILE A 509 2.72 -30.61 14.58
N LYS A 510 3.45 -31.43 15.35
CA LYS A 510 3.80 -32.80 14.94
C LYS A 510 2.62 -33.76 15.01
N ASN A 511 1.80 -33.65 16.05
CA ASN A 511 0.77 -34.64 16.34
C ASN A 511 -0.60 -34.31 15.71
N THR A 512 -0.77 -33.11 15.15
CA THR A 512 -2.04 -32.76 14.51
C THR A 512 -2.30 -33.60 13.25
N THR A 513 -3.47 -34.24 13.20
CA THR A 513 -3.98 -34.94 12.01
C THR A 513 -4.73 -34.00 11.07
N LYS A 514 -4.94 -32.74 11.46
CA LYS A 514 -5.68 -31.75 10.67
C LYS A 514 -4.88 -31.20 9.48
N TRP A 515 -3.59 -31.50 9.37
CA TRP A 515 -2.73 -30.90 8.35
C TRP A 515 -1.83 -31.92 7.66
N GLU A 516 -2.07 -32.13 6.36
CA GLU A 516 -1.30 -33.04 5.49
C GLU A 516 0.01 -32.43 4.98
N LYS A 517 0.37 -31.20 5.41
CA LYS A 517 1.67 -30.54 5.15
C LYS A 517 2.11 -30.62 3.68
N ILE A 518 1.24 -30.19 2.77
CA ILE A 518 1.45 -30.29 1.33
C ILE A 518 2.50 -29.26 0.86
N PRO A 519 3.55 -29.66 0.09
CA PRO A 519 4.58 -28.73 -0.37
C PRO A 519 4.03 -27.69 -1.35
N TYR A 520 4.57 -26.48 -1.28
CA TYR A 520 4.31 -25.43 -2.24
C TYR A 520 5.06 -25.68 -3.54
N VAL A 521 4.34 -25.64 -4.66
CA VAL A 521 4.91 -25.68 -6.00
C VAL A 521 4.78 -24.29 -6.59
N ALA A 522 5.91 -23.63 -6.82
CA ALA A 522 5.93 -22.28 -7.39
C ALA A 522 5.20 -22.23 -8.74
N SER A 523 4.49 -21.15 -9.02
CA SER A 523 3.63 -21.03 -10.22
C SER A 523 4.40 -21.19 -11.53
N ASN A 524 5.67 -20.78 -11.57
CA ASN A 524 6.58 -21.02 -12.69
C ASN A 524 6.83 -22.53 -12.90
N ILE A 525 7.11 -23.26 -11.82
CA ILE A 525 7.30 -24.72 -11.85
C ILE A 525 5.98 -25.40 -12.21
N GLN A 526 4.85 -24.93 -11.68
CA GLN A 526 3.55 -25.49 -12.01
C GLN A 526 3.17 -25.25 -13.47
N SER A 527 3.44 -24.06 -14.02
CA SER A 527 3.26 -23.78 -15.44
C SER A 527 4.18 -24.62 -16.32
N MET A 528 5.41 -24.87 -15.87
CA MET A 528 6.35 -25.76 -16.53
C MET A 528 5.89 -27.22 -16.44
N PHE A 529 5.34 -27.65 -15.32
CA PHE A 529 4.82 -28.99 -15.12
C PHE A 529 3.55 -29.22 -15.94
N GLU A 530 2.63 -28.26 -15.94
CA GLU A 530 1.48 -28.25 -16.83
C GLU A 530 1.91 -28.23 -18.29
N HIS A 531 2.91 -27.44 -18.64
CA HIS A 531 3.47 -27.43 -19.98
C HIS A 531 4.06 -28.79 -20.32
N LEU A 532 4.83 -29.43 -19.43
CA LEU A 532 5.37 -30.77 -19.63
C LEU A 532 4.29 -31.86 -19.73
N MET A 533 3.19 -31.73 -18.97
CA MET A 533 2.04 -32.65 -18.99
C MET A 533 1.15 -32.44 -20.23
N LYS A 534 1.03 -31.19 -20.71
CA LYS A 534 0.27 -30.82 -21.91
C LYS A 534 1.09 -30.94 -23.19
N THR A 535 2.41 -30.88 -23.10
CA THR A 535 3.30 -31.17 -24.23
C THR A 535 3.14 -32.63 -24.53
N PRO A 536 2.66 -33.02 -25.73
CA PRO A 536 2.59 -34.42 -26.09
C PRO A 536 3.99 -34.99 -25.90
N GLN A 537 4.13 -35.94 -24.98
CA GLN A 537 5.37 -36.70 -24.84
C GLN A 537 5.78 -37.10 -26.25
N SER A 538 6.98 -36.68 -26.68
CA SER A 538 7.52 -37.02 -28.00
C SER A 538 7.23 -38.50 -28.17
N ASN A 539 6.35 -38.86 -29.13
CA ASN A 539 5.81 -40.20 -29.24
C ASN A 539 6.97 -41.16 -29.06
N GLY A 540 7.07 -41.77 -27.87
CA GLY A 540 8.15 -42.69 -27.56
C GLY A 540 8.16 -43.66 -28.71
N ILE A 541 9.31 -43.73 -29.42
CA ILE A 541 9.53 -44.42 -30.70
C ILE A 541 8.29 -45.20 -31.03
N LYS A 542 7.39 -44.64 -31.85
CA LYS A 542 6.15 -45.33 -32.22
C LYS A 542 6.60 -46.71 -32.68
N HIS A 543 6.48 -47.71 -31.81
CA HIS A 543 6.32 -49.06 -32.25
C HIS A 543 5.17 -48.92 -33.23
N ILE A 544 5.45 -49.21 -34.49
CA ILE A 544 4.48 -49.17 -35.57
C ILE A 544 3.41 -50.18 -35.18
N GLN A 545 2.49 -49.77 -34.31
CA GLN A 545 1.25 -50.46 -34.03
C GLN A 545 0.44 -50.20 -35.28
N THR A 546 0.42 -51.23 -36.11
CA THR A 546 -0.39 -51.38 -37.31
C THR A 546 -1.88 -51.24 -36.94
N THR A 547 -2.37 -50.01 -36.86
CA THR A 547 -3.76 -49.66 -36.51
C THR A 547 -4.76 -49.83 -37.65
N TRP A 548 -4.40 -50.55 -38.72
CA TRP A 548 -5.33 -50.87 -39.81
C TRP A 548 -6.30 -52.02 -39.45
N TYR A 549 -6.09 -52.73 -38.34
CA TYR A 549 -6.89 -53.90 -37.94
C TYR A 549 -8.06 -53.60 -37.00
N GLU A 550 -8.07 -52.48 -36.27
CA GLU A 550 -9.11 -52.22 -35.25
C GLU A 550 -10.54 -51.97 -35.78
N PRO A 551 -10.77 -51.34 -36.95
CA PRO A 551 -12.15 -51.20 -37.44
C PRO A 551 -12.71 -52.47 -38.08
N LEU A 552 -11.87 -53.48 -38.38
CA LEU A 552 -12.29 -54.73 -39.05
C LEU A 552 -12.61 -55.87 -38.07
N MET A 553 -11.95 -55.91 -36.91
CA MET A 553 -12.10 -57.01 -35.95
C MET A 553 -13.53 -57.17 -35.37
N PRO A 554 -14.29 -56.11 -35.04
CA PRO A 554 -15.65 -56.28 -34.55
C PRO A 554 -16.58 -56.92 -35.58
N GLY A 555 -16.44 -56.53 -36.86
CA GLY A 555 -17.23 -57.09 -37.96
C GLY A 555 -16.93 -58.56 -38.22
N VAL A 556 -15.65 -58.95 -38.17
CA VAL A 556 -15.23 -60.35 -38.35
C VAL A 556 -15.71 -61.23 -37.18
N VAL A 557 -15.60 -60.75 -35.94
CA VAL A 557 -16.05 -61.51 -34.76
C VAL A 557 -17.57 -61.73 -34.77
N VAL A 558 -18.35 -60.69 -35.12
CA VAL A 558 -19.80 -60.81 -35.29
C VAL A 558 -20.15 -61.77 -36.43
N GLY A 559 -19.45 -61.68 -37.56
CA GLY A 559 -19.64 -62.59 -38.69
C GLY A 559 -19.37 -64.06 -38.34
N VAL A 560 -18.30 -64.34 -37.61
CA VAL A 560 -17.95 -65.69 -37.15
C VAL A 560 -18.99 -66.23 -36.16
N LEU A 561 -19.47 -65.42 -35.22
CA LEU A 561 -20.51 -65.84 -34.27
C LEU A 561 -21.82 -66.19 -34.99
N VAL A 562 -22.24 -65.40 -35.97
CA VAL A 562 -23.43 -65.68 -36.79
C VAL A 562 -23.25 -66.97 -37.60
N ALA A 563 -22.05 -67.22 -38.14
CA ALA A 563 -21.74 -68.46 -38.85
C ALA A 563 -21.80 -69.68 -37.92
N ILE A 564 -21.26 -69.59 -36.70
CA ILE A 564 -21.29 -70.70 -35.72
C ILE A 564 -22.73 -71.01 -35.29
N VAL A 565 -23.55 -69.98 -35.03
CA VAL A 565 -24.96 -70.17 -34.64
C VAL A 565 -25.75 -70.80 -35.79
N SER A 566 -25.58 -70.32 -37.02
CA SER A 566 -26.28 -70.89 -38.18
C SER A 566 -25.85 -72.34 -38.46
N ILE A 567 -24.56 -72.67 -38.36
CA ILE A 567 -24.06 -74.06 -38.46
C ILE A 567 -24.66 -74.93 -37.34
N SER A 568 -24.74 -74.42 -36.10
CA SER A 568 -25.31 -75.16 -34.97
C SER A 568 -26.79 -75.48 -35.18
N ILE A 569 -27.57 -74.53 -35.73
CA ILE A 569 -28.98 -74.74 -36.09
C ILE A 569 -29.11 -75.78 -37.19
N VAL A 570 -28.29 -75.70 -38.24
CA VAL A 570 -28.31 -76.67 -39.35
C VAL A 570 -27.93 -78.07 -38.87
N CYS A 571 -26.90 -78.21 -38.04
CA CYS A 571 -26.50 -79.48 -37.44
C CYS A 571 -27.61 -80.04 -36.53
N GLY A 572 -28.26 -79.19 -35.72
CA GLY A 572 -29.40 -79.60 -34.89
C GLY A 572 -30.58 -80.10 -35.73
N TYR A 573 -30.90 -79.41 -36.82
CA TYR A 573 -31.97 -79.79 -37.75
C TYR A 573 -31.66 -81.11 -38.47
N LEU A 574 -30.42 -81.32 -38.93
CA LEU A 574 -30.00 -82.57 -39.56
C LEU A 574 -30.00 -83.75 -38.57
N MET A 575 -29.56 -83.54 -37.33
CA MET A 575 -29.67 -84.54 -36.27
C MET A 575 -31.13 -84.87 -35.95
N TRP A 576 -32.02 -83.89 -35.96
CA TRP A 576 -33.45 -84.14 -35.76
C TRP A 576 -34.08 -84.94 -36.90
N ILE A 577 -33.78 -84.61 -38.17
CA ILE A 577 -34.25 -85.37 -39.33
C ILE A 577 -33.75 -86.82 -39.29
N THR A 578 -32.48 -87.05 -38.99
CA THR A 578 -31.92 -88.41 -38.91
C THR A 578 -32.55 -89.22 -37.77
N LYS A 579 -32.84 -88.57 -36.63
CA LYS A 579 -33.56 -89.20 -35.51
C LYS A 579 -35.01 -89.52 -35.88
N MET A 580 -35.70 -88.62 -36.58
CA MET A 580 -37.06 -88.86 -37.08
C MET A 580 -37.09 -89.97 -38.12
N LYS A 581 -36.14 -90.03 -39.07
CA LYS A 581 -36.04 -91.15 -40.02
C LYS A 581 -35.88 -92.50 -39.32
N LYS A 582 -34.99 -92.59 -38.32
CA LYS A 582 -34.86 -93.81 -37.50
C LYS A 582 -36.14 -94.16 -36.73
N LEU A 583 -36.86 -93.15 -36.23
CA LEU A 583 -38.14 -93.36 -35.55
C LEU A 583 -39.21 -93.88 -36.53
N THR A 584 -39.28 -93.35 -37.75
CA THR A 584 -40.21 -93.80 -38.79
C THR A 584 -39.88 -95.21 -39.27
N GLU A 585 -38.60 -95.59 -39.36
CA GLU A 585 -38.19 -96.97 -39.64
C GLU A 585 -38.58 -97.94 -38.51
N LEU A 586 -38.50 -97.52 -37.24
CA LEU A 586 -38.94 -98.31 -36.08
C LEU A 586 -40.46 -98.49 -36.02
N ILE A 587 -41.23 -97.47 -36.43
CA ILE A 587 -42.71 -97.52 -36.43
C ILE A 587 -43.26 -98.36 -37.60
N ASN A 588 -42.54 -98.43 -38.72
CA ASN A 588 -42.95 -99.19 -39.91
C ASN A 588 -42.39 -100.62 -39.95
N MET A 589 -41.77 -101.12 -38.87
CA MET A 589 -41.41 -102.54 -38.79
C MET A 589 -42.68 -103.37 -38.55
N PRO A 590 -43.07 -104.25 -39.50
CA PRO A 590 -44.26 -105.08 -39.38
C PRO A 590 -44.11 -106.03 -38.19
N ALA A 591 -45.15 -106.08 -37.35
CA ALA A 591 -45.23 -107.03 -36.24
C ALA A 591 -45.20 -108.47 -36.78
N THR A 592 -44.21 -109.23 -36.35
CA THR A 592 -44.11 -110.69 -36.49
C THR A 592 -43.95 -111.31 -35.12
#